data_AF-A0A2D7U375-F1
#
_entry.id   AF-A0A2D7U375-F1
#
_cell.length_a   1.000
_cell.length_b   1.000
_cell.length_c   1.000
_cell.angle_alpha   90.00
_cell.angle_beta   90.00
_cell.angle_gamma   90.00
#
_symmetry.space_group_name_H-M   'P 1'
#
loop_
_entity.id
_entity.type
_entity.pdbx_description
1 polymer ?
#
loop_
_entity_poly.entity_id
_entity_poly.type
_entity_poly.pdbx_seq_one_letter_code
_entity_poly.pdbx_strand_id
1 'polypeptide(L)'
;MIKKAIRNFLNRRTFTYKMRNKAMNSFSSYENLKALREKSESNRLKDNRNHKVLYFHKTDDPYSHLTIQFIDKLKEEYSIDLVPVLVGGENPEALHEPDLYEKHCLEDVKRISPYYGIEFNGVSYPETPLVNKANSILA
;
A
#
# COMPACT_ATOMS: atom_id res chain seq x y z
N MET A 1 -47.99 21.57 14.32
CA MET A 1 -46.98 20.89 13.45
C MET A 1 -45.69 21.70 13.25
N ILE A 2 -45.76 23.00 12.95
CA ILE A 2 -44.60 23.85 12.58
C ILE A 2 -43.50 23.92 13.66
N LYS A 3 -43.86 24.08 14.95
CA LYS A 3 -42.88 24.09 16.06
C LYS A 3 -42.08 22.79 16.20
N LYS A 4 -42.67 21.63 15.85
CA LYS A 4 -42.02 20.31 15.94
C LYS A 4 -41.03 20.11 14.78
N ALA A 5 -41.39 20.62 13.59
CA ALA A 5 -40.50 20.63 12.41
C ALA A 5 -39.30 21.56 12.61
N ILE A 6 -39.51 22.77 13.15
CA ILE A 6 -38.43 23.72 13.46
C ILE A 6 -37.50 23.18 14.55
N ARG A 7 -38.06 22.55 15.60
CA ARG A 7 -37.27 21.88 16.65
C ARG A 7 -36.44 20.71 16.10
N ASN A 8 -37.01 19.90 15.22
CA ASN A 8 -36.29 18.80 14.55
C ASN A 8 -35.22 19.30 13.57
N PHE A 9 -35.46 20.42 12.88
CA PHE A 9 -34.49 21.07 12.01
C PHE A 9 -33.31 21.67 12.79
N LEU A 10 -33.59 22.35 13.90
CA LEU A 10 -32.56 22.89 14.80
C LEU A 10 -31.78 21.75 15.46
N ASN A 11 -32.44 20.75 16.06
CA ASN A 11 -31.77 19.62 16.73
C ASN A 11 -30.89 18.78 15.80
N ARG A 12 -31.24 18.63 14.51
CA ARG A 12 -30.42 17.89 13.54
C ARG A 12 -29.21 18.68 13.04
N ARG A 13 -29.24 20.02 13.04
CA ARG A 13 -28.15 20.87 12.56
C ARG A 13 -27.23 21.42 13.64
N THR A 14 -27.66 21.59 14.89
CA THR A 14 -26.88 22.32 15.91
C THR A 14 -26.22 21.47 16.99
N PHE A 15 -26.64 20.23 17.24
CA PHE A 15 -26.00 19.40 18.27
C PHE A 15 -24.99 18.40 17.69
N THR A 16 -25.29 17.87 16.52
CA THR A 16 -24.44 16.91 15.79
C THR A 16 -23.16 17.54 15.26
N TYR A 17 -23.16 18.84 14.92
CA TYR A 17 -21.95 19.48 14.36
C TYR A 17 -20.81 19.55 15.37
N LYS A 18 -21.07 19.77 16.67
CA LYS A 18 -20.00 19.82 17.68
C LYS A 18 -19.36 18.44 17.85
N MET A 19 -20.17 17.38 17.87
CA MET A 19 -19.68 16.01 17.90
C MET A 19 -18.92 15.66 16.63
N ARG A 20 -19.46 15.97 15.45
CA ARG A 20 -18.80 15.77 14.15
C ARG A 20 -17.48 16.53 14.07
N ASN A 21 -17.47 17.80 14.48
CA ASN A 21 -16.28 18.66 14.45
C ASN A 21 -15.23 18.15 15.43
N LYS A 22 -15.63 17.72 16.63
CA LYS A 22 -14.74 17.08 17.60
C LYS A 22 -14.18 15.76 17.05
N ALA A 23 -15.00 14.93 16.40
CA ALA A 23 -14.55 13.68 15.78
C ALA A 23 -13.57 13.94 14.63
N MET A 24 -13.89 14.86 13.72
CA MET A 24 -13.01 15.27 12.63
C MET A 24 -11.69 15.83 13.16
N ASN A 25 -11.73 16.78 14.10
CA ASN A 25 -10.52 17.35 14.70
C ASN A 25 -9.71 16.32 15.48
N SER A 26 -10.37 15.33 16.10
CA SER A 26 -9.67 14.25 16.78
C SER A 26 -8.98 13.31 15.80
N PHE A 27 -9.61 13.04 14.65
CA PHE A 27 -9.07 12.18 13.59
C PHE A 27 -7.93 12.86 12.82
N SER A 28 -8.05 14.17 12.56
CA SER A 28 -7.03 14.95 11.85
C SER A 28 -5.96 15.56 12.76
N SER A 29 -6.07 15.41 14.08
CA SER A 29 -5.07 15.94 15.01
C SER A 29 -3.76 15.16 14.92
N TYR A 30 -2.69 15.88 14.60
CA TYR A 30 -1.33 15.35 14.58
C TYR A 30 -0.90 14.81 15.96
N GLU A 31 -1.25 15.50 17.04
CA GLU A 31 -0.89 15.06 18.40
C GLU A 31 -1.56 13.74 18.77
N ASN A 32 -2.83 13.56 18.39
CA ASN A 32 -3.53 12.29 18.61
C ASN A 32 -2.89 11.17 17.79
N LEU A 33 -2.55 11.42 16.52
CA LEU A 33 -1.86 10.46 15.67
C LEU A 33 -0.51 10.06 16.27
N LYS A 34 0.26 11.02 16.78
CA LYS A 34 1.56 10.79 17.42
C LYS A 34 1.42 9.96 18.69
N ALA A 35 0.49 10.30 19.58
CA ALA A 35 0.23 9.54 20.80
C ALA A 35 -0.22 8.09 20.50
N LEU A 36 -1.03 7.88 19.46
CA LEU A 36 -1.41 6.54 19.00
C LEU A 36 -0.20 5.73 18.50
N ARG A 37 0.71 6.37 17.74
CA ARG A 37 1.95 5.73 17.25
C ARG A 37 2.88 5.36 18.39
N GLU A 38 3.11 6.27 19.34
CA GLU A 38 3.94 6.01 20.52
C GLU A 38 3.38 4.86 21.37
N LYS A 39 2.05 4.82 21.57
CA LYS A 39 1.40 3.71 22.27
C LYS A 39 1.56 2.38 21.52
N SER A 40 1.37 2.38 20.20
CA SER A 40 1.54 1.20 19.34
C SER A 40 2.97 0.68 19.42
N GLU A 41 3.97 1.58 19.38
CA GLU A 41 5.38 1.23 19.45
C GLU A 41 5.78 0.68 20.83
N SER A 42 5.29 1.30 21.91
CA SER A 42 5.47 0.77 23.26
C SER A 42 4.91 -0.64 23.41
N ASN A 43 3.73 -0.92 22.84
CA ASN A 43 3.15 -2.26 22.85
C ASN A 43 3.98 -3.25 22.02
N ARG A 44 4.48 -2.85 20.84
CA ARG A 44 5.35 -3.69 20.01
C ARG A 44 6.62 -4.12 20.76
N LEU A 45 7.27 -3.17 21.44
CA LEU A 45 8.48 -3.42 22.22
C LEU A 45 8.20 -4.34 23.42
N LYS A 46 7.08 -4.13 24.13
CA LYS A 46 6.64 -5.01 25.24
C LYS A 46 6.40 -6.45 24.79
N ASP A 47 5.85 -6.62 23.59
CA ASP A 47 5.60 -7.95 23.01
C ASP A 47 6.85 -8.56 22.33
N ASN A 48 7.99 -7.85 22.33
CA ASN A 48 9.22 -8.23 21.62
C ASN A 48 9.00 -8.63 20.15
N ARG A 49 8.12 -7.91 19.45
CA ARG A 49 7.79 -8.17 18.04
C ARG A 49 8.62 -7.31 17.11
N ASN A 50 9.13 -7.86 16.01
CA ASN A 50 9.72 -7.07 14.93
C ASN A 50 8.68 -6.16 14.26
N HIS A 51 9.15 -5.18 13.49
CA HIS A 51 8.26 -4.43 12.59
C HIS A 51 7.81 -5.34 11.46
N LYS A 52 6.52 -5.31 11.12
CA LYS A 52 5.99 -6.01 9.96
C LYS A 52 6.00 -5.10 8.75
N VAL A 53 6.58 -5.56 7.65
CA VAL A 53 6.57 -4.87 6.36
C VAL A 53 5.79 -5.73 5.37
N LEU A 54 4.68 -5.19 4.86
CA LEU A 54 3.91 -5.85 3.82
C LEU A 54 4.58 -5.54 2.47
N TYR A 55 4.98 -6.58 1.76
CA TYR A 55 5.57 -6.44 0.42
C TYR A 55 4.57 -6.95 -0.61
N PHE A 56 3.99 -6.03 -1.37
CA PHE A 56 3.05 -6.34 -2.43
C PHE A 56 3.82 -6.72 -3.70
N HIS A 57 3.69 -7.97 -4.12
CA HIS A 57 4.45 -8.52 -5.25
C HIS A 57 3.50 -8.85 -6.40
N LYS A 58 3.83 -8.34 -7.59
CA LYS A 58 3.17 -8.72 -8.84
C LYS A 58 4.18 -9.46 -9.73
N THR A 59 3.86 -10.70 -10.08
CA THR A 59 4.79 -11.64 -10.73
C THR A 59 5.26 -11.18 -12.11
N ASP A 60 4.39 -10.50 -12.85
CA ASP A 60 4.64 -9.95 -14.18
C ASP A 60 5.12 -8.49 -14.15
N ASP A 61 5.18 -7.85 -12.99
CA ASP A 61 5.63 -6.46 -12.86
C ASP A 61 7.17 -6.35 -12.88
N PRO A 62 7.75 -5.56 -13.80
CA PRO A 62 9.19 -5.43 -13.89
C PRO A 62 9.80 -4.75 -12.64
N TYR A 63 9.06 -3.88 -11.94
CA TYR A 63 9.57 -3.26 -10.70
C TYR A 63 9.60 -4.25 -9.53
N SER A 64 8.60 -5.12 -9.45
CA SER A 64 8.58 -6.24 -8.51
C SER A 64 9.77 -7.17 -8.73
N HIS A 65 10.17 -7.41 -9.99
CA HIS A 65 11.36 -8.17 -10.32
C HIS A 65 12.67 -7.51 -9.87
N LEU A 66 12.78 -6.18 -9.92
CA LEU A 66 13.94 -5.49 -9.34
C LEU A 66 13.91 -5.56 -7.80
N THR A 67 12.75 -5.30 -7.22
CA THR A 67 12.60 -5.16 -5.77
C THR A 67 12.90 -6.47 -5.03
N ILE A 68 12.49 -7.61 -5.59
CA ILE A 68 12.70 -8.92 -4.95
C ILE A 68 14.19 -9.23 -4.73
N GLN A 69 15.08 -8.70 -5.58
CA GLN A 69 16.54 -8.89 -5.45
C GLN A 69 17.13 -8.24 -4.18
N PHE A 70 16.42 -7.29 -3.57
CA PHE A 70 16.88 -6.55 -2.38
C PHE A 70 16.20 -6.96 -1.08
N ILE A 71 15.24 -7.88 -1.13
CA ILE A 71 14.41 -8.23 0.03
C ILE A 71 15.25 -8.84 1.17
N ASP A 72 16.21 -9.70 0.85
CA ASP A 72 17.07 -10.30 1.88
C ASP A 72 17.97 -9.25 2.53
N LYS A 73 18.58 -8.36 1.74
CA LYS A 73 19.34 -7.22 2.29
C LYS A 73 18.48 -6.35 3.21
N LEU A 74 17.23 -6.09 2.83
CA LEU A 74 16.32 -5.30 3.67
C LEU A 74 16.02 -5.99 5.01
N LYS A 75 15.82 -7.30 5.00
CA LYS A 75 15.58 -8.09 6.23
C LYS A 75 16.82 -8.21 7.12
N GLU A 76 18.01 -8.21 6.53
CA GLU A 76 19.28 -8.23 7.27
C GLU A 76 19.57 -6.87 7.92
N GLU A 77 19.36 -5.79 7.19
CA GLU A 77 19.67 -4.43 7.64
C GLU A 77 18.65 -3.90 8.65
N TYR A 78 17.39 -4.29 8.52
CA TYR A 78 16.30 -3.90 9.39
C TYR A 78 15.70 -5.17 9.99
N SER A 79 15.69 -5.29 11.33
CA SER A 79 15.05 -6.43 12.02
C SER A 79 13.53 -6.41 11.84
N ILE A 80 13.08 -6.85 10.66
CA ILE A 80 11.70 -6.80 10.18
C ILE A 80 11.20 -8.19 9.81
N ASP A 81 9.91 -8.38 10.00
CA ASP A 81 9.17 -9.51 9.45
C ASP A 81 8.55 -9.04 8.13
N LEU A 82 9.15 -9.47 7.01
CA LEU A 82 8.61 -9.16 5.69
C LEU A 82 7.52 -10.18 5.31
N VAL A 83 6.33 -9.69 4.98
CA VAL A 83 5.16 -10.50 4.63
C VAL A 83 4.78 -10.23 3.18
N PRO A 84 5.09 -11.16 2.26
CA PRO A 84 4.71 -11.00 0.86
C PRO A 84 3.19 -11.14 0.70
N VAL A 85 2.60 -10.30 -0.14
CA VAL A 85 1.19 -10.33 -0.53
C VAL A 85 1.16 -10.30 -2.05
N LEU A 86 0.66 -11.37 -2.67
CA LEU A 86 0.51 -11.41 -4.13
C LEU A 86 -0.61 -10.47 -4.57
N VAL A 87 -0.34 -9.72 -5.63
CA VAL A 87 -1.27 -8.77 -6.24
C VAL A 87 -1.70 -9.29 -7.61
N GLY A 88 -2.99 -9.12 -7.91
CA GLY A 88 -3.55 -9.43 -9.23
C GLY A 88 -3.25 -8.34 -10.27
N GLY A 89 -3.92 -8.44 -11.42
CA GLY A 89 -3.85 -7.43 -12.47
C GLY A 89 -4.37 -6.06 -12.04
N GLU A 90 -3.95 -5.03 -12.78
CA GLU A 90 -4.41 -3.67 -12.61
C GLU A 90 -5.92 -3.54 -12.85
N ASN A 91 -6.57 -2.57 -12.19
CA ASN A 91 -7.94 -2.20 -12.55
C ASN A 91 -7.91 -1.47 -13.91
N PRO A 92 -8.57 -1.96 -14.97
CA PRO A 92 -8.56 -1.32 -16.29
C PRO A 92 -9.08 0.12 -16.26
N GLU A 93 -10.00 0.45 -15.35
CA GLU A 93 -10.55 1.81 -15.20
C GLU A 93 -9.53 2.81 -14.66
N ALA A 94 -8.46 2.33 -14.01
CA ALA A 94 -7.40 3.15 -13.46
C ALA A 94 -6.21 3.30 -14.43
N LEU A 95 -6.18 2.55 -15.53
CA LEU A 95 -5.06 2.49 -16.45
C LEU A 95 -5.37 3.17 -17.78
N HIS A 96 -4.82 4.36 -17.96
CA HIS A 96 -4.87 5.06 -19.24
C HIS A 96 -3.78 4.52 -20.17
N GLU A 97 -4.14 4.24 -21.43
CA GLU A 97 -3.21 3.73 -22.46
C GLU A 97 -2.37 2.51 -22.00
N PRO A 98 -3.01 1.35 -21.68
CA PRO A 98 -2.35 0.18 -21.10
C PRO A 98 -1.08 -0.27 -21.83
N ASP A 99 -1.14 -0.36 -23.17
CA ASP A 99 -0.01 -0.80 -23.99
C ASP A 99 1.20 0.13 -23.86
N LEU A 100 0.96 1.45 -23.73
CA LEU A 100 2.03 2.43 -23.59
C LEU A 100 2.59 2.40 -22.17
N TYR A 101 1.72 2.22 -21.18
CA TYR A 101 2.11 2.08 -19.78
C TYR A 101 3.03 0.88 -19.58
N GLU A 102 2.67 -0.31 -20.07
CA GLU A 102 3.48 -1.52 -19.93
C GLU A 102 4.85 -1.36 -20.60
N LYS A 103 4.88 -0.83 -21.83
CA LYS A 103 6.15 -0.52 -22.54
C LYS A 103 7.01 0.45 -21.75
N HIS A 104 6.41 1.49 -21.19
CA HIS A 104 7.11 2.47 -20.37
C HIS A 104 7.72 1.82 -19.12
N CYS A 105 6.95 1.04 -18.35
CA CYS A 105 7.44 0.37 -17.15
C CYS A 105 8.62 -0.57 -17.45
N LEU A 106 8.53 -1.35 -18.53
CA LEU A 106 9.61 -2.25 -18.93
C LEU A 106 10.88 -1.50 -19.33
N GLU A 107 10.74 -0.45 -20.13
CA GLU A 107 11.88 0.38 -20.57
C GLU A 107 12.52 1.16 -19.42
N ASP A 108 11.73 1.63 -18.47
CA ASP A 108 12.24 2.30 -17.27
C ASP A 108 13.05 1.34 -16.40
N VAL A 109 12.51 0.15 -16.12
CA VAL A 109 13.20 -0.89 -15.35
C VAL A 109 14.53 -1.30 -16.00
N LYS A 110 14.55 -1.48 -17.33
CA LYS A 110 15.81 -1.72 -18.07
C LYS A 110 16.83 -0.62 -17.82
N ARG A 111 16.41 0.66 -17.87
CA ARG A 111 17.31 1.81 -17.68
C ARG A 111 17.83 1.95 -16.26
N ILE A 112 17.00 1.69 -15.25
CA ILE A 112 17.39 1.88 -13.85
C ILE A 112 18.16 0.68 -13.28
N SER A 113 17.93 -0.53 -13.79
CA SER A 113 18.55 -1.77 -13.29
C SER A 113 20.07 -1.71 -13.12
N PRO A 114 20.88 -1.10 -14.03
CA PRO A 114 22.32 -1.07 -13.88
C PRO A 114 22.78 -0.20 -12.70
N TYR A 115 22.01 0.83 -12.33
CA TYR A 115 22.30 1.67 -11.16
C TYR A 115 22.12 0.92 -9.84
N TYR A 116 21.39 -0.19 -9.88
CA TYR A 116 21.19 -1.12 -8.76
C TYR A 116 22.14 -2.32 -8.83
N GLY A 117 23.03 -2.40 -9.83
CA GLY A 117 23.91 -3.54 -10.05
C GLY A 117 23.19 -4.81 -10.50
N ILE A 118 21.97 -4.69 -11.02
CA ILE A 118 21.17 -5.80 -11.52
C ILE A 118 21.21 -5.78 -13.05
N GLU A 119 21.45 -6.95 -13.64
CA GLU A 119 21.28 -7.14 -15.08
C GLU A 119 19.82 -7.53 -15.37
N PHE A 120 19.06 -6.63 -16.00
CA PHE A 120 17.68 -6.88 -16.38
C PHE A 120 17.55 -7.16 -17.88
N ASN A 121 17.28 -8.42 -18.23
CA ASN A 121 17.22 -8.92 -19.61
C ASN A 121 15.78 -9.12 -20.13
N GLY A 122 14.76 -8.59 -19.45
CA GLY A 122 13.37 -8.74 -19.86
C GLY A 122 13.05 -7.96 -21.13
N VAL A 123 12.66 -8.64 -22.22
CA VAL A 123 12.33 -8.00 -23.51
C VAL A 123 10.83 -7.74 -23.67
N SER A 124 10.00 -8.56 -23.03
CA SER A 124 8.54 -8.48 -23.04
C SER A 124 7.98 -9.00 -21.72
N TYR A 125 6.69 -8.72 -21.46
CA TYR A 125 5.97 -9.33 -20.36
C TYR A 125 5.80 -10.84 -20.57
N PRO A 126 5.78 -11.64 -19.49
CA PRO A 126 5.53 -13.08 -19.57
C PRO A 126 4.09 -13.38 -19.98
N GLU A 127 3.88 -14.51 -20.65
CA GLU A 127 2.53 -14.94 -21.02
C GLU A 127 1.67 -15.26 -19.79
N THR A 128 0.38 -14.96 -19.85
CA THR A 128 -0.59 -15.17 -18.76
C THR A 128 -0.54 -16.58 -18.15
N PRO A 129 -0.41 -17.69 -18.91
CA PRO A 129 -0.31 -19.03 -18.32
C PRO A 129 0.91 -19.20 -17.41
N LEU A 130 2.05 -18.59 -17.74
CA LEU A 130 3.25 -18.63 -16.91
C LEU A 130 3.06 -17.82 -15.62
N VAL A 131 2.46 -16.65 -15.74
CA VAL A 131 2.12 -15.79 -14.59
C VAL A 131 1.18 -16.52 -13.63
N ASN A 132 0.12 -17.14 -14.15
CA ASN A 132 -0.82 -17.91 -13.35
C ASN A 132 -0.15 -19.10 -12.66
N LYS A 133 0.75 -19.80 -13.36
CA LYS A 133 1.52 -20.90 -12.78
C LYS A 133 2.42 -20.41 -11.65
N ALA A 134 3.15 -19.32 -11.85
CA ALA A 134 4.00 -18.74 -10.83
C ALA A 134 3.18 -18.28 -9.61
N ASN A 135 2.06 -17.58 -9.82
CA ASN A 135 1.13 -17.20 -8.75
C ASN A 135 0.62 -18.42 -7.96
N SER A 136 0.33 -19.54 -8.62
CA SER A 136 -0.12 -20.78 -7.95
C SER A 136 0.95 -21.45 -7.08
N ILE A 137 2.23 -21.16 -7.35
CA ILE A 137 3.36 -21.70 -6.57
C ILE A 137 3.66 -20.77 -5.38
N LEU A 138 3.47 -19.47 -5.56
CA LEU A 138 3.78 -18.45 -4.57
C LEU A 138 2.66 -18.22 -3.54
N ALA A 139 1.42 -18.59 -3.85
CA ALA A 139 0.23 -18.48 -2.99
C ALA A 139 0.11 -19.65 -2.01
#